data_AF-A0A3L7SAA0-F1
#
_entry.id   AF-A0A3L7SAA0-F1
#
_cell.length_a   1.000
_cell.length_b   1.000
_cell.length_c   1.000
_cell.angle_alpha   90.00
_cell.angle_beta   90.00
_cell.angle_gamma   90.00
#
_symmetry.space_group_name_H-M   'P 1'
#
loop_
_entity.id
_entity.type
_entity.pdbx_description
1 polymer ?
#
loop_
_entity_poly.entity_id
_entity_poly.type
_entity_poly.pdbx_seq_one_letter_code
_entity_poly.pdbx_strand_id
1 'polypeptide(L)'
;MRRFFLSILILCHLTIAGSAVRADEQKTVDESVRKDGATPDLSFQLPTLDGQLVSIDKAPDVKATVVCFLGAECPMVKTYSPRLITFANNFSSQGVRFVAVNSNRQDTLDDIRSYLNQHPLPFPYVRDEGNVVADQFGATRTPEVFVLNSELQIVYHGRIDDQYEPGINRPAATHNDLRNAIEQTLAGQPVAVAKTPPVGCMIGKIRRPVTPSPEATVQVTYCDQVARVLQKHCVECHRAGEIGPFALDSYEEAVGWADTSLEVIDNGRMPPWHASSEHGTFANARDMPAADKEIIRQWIAAGMPKGDESKMPEPANFASLWANGQKPDLEIAMRAEPYRIPAEGTVEYQYFVIDPGFTEEKWVKAAQVIPGNRSVVHHAIVFIRPPDDQPFRGVGWLTAYVPGQRMIPMPPGHARRVPAGSRLVFQMHYTTNGTEQEDLSKVGVIFADPTEVTEEVITLIGIDQEFEIPPQAENHEVKGRVRWMPKDGKLLAIAPHMH
;
A
#
# COMPACT_ATOMS: atom_id res chain seq x y z
N MET A 1 39.84 41.07 30.96
CA MET A 1 40.54 41.78 29.87
C MET A 1 39.72 41.53 28.60
N ARG A 2 38.74 42.35 28.17
CA ARG A 2 38.77 43.72 27.61
C ARG A 2 39.83 43.97 26.54
N ARG A 3 39.33 44.31 25.33
CA ARG A 3 39.92 45.05 24.17
C ARG A 3 40.47 44.19 23.03
N PHE A 4 40.28 44.47 21.73
CA PHE A 4 39.43 45.37 20.90
C PHE A 4 39.85 45.11 19.42
N PHE A 5 39.05 45.61 18.45
CA PHE A 5 39.26 45.78 16.98
C PHE A 5 38.44 44.84 16.08
N LEU A 6 37.32 45.26 15.46
CA LEU A 6 37.00 46.31 14.46
C LEU A 6 36.98 45.74 13.01
N SER A 7 35.75 45.52 12.56
CA SER A 7 35.16 45.72 11.22
C SER A 7 36.03 45.77 9.96
N ILE A 8 35.75 44.87 9.01
CA ILE A 8 35.72 45.17 7.57
C ILE A 8 34.49 44.48 6.95
N LEU A 9 33.52 45.29 6.52
CA LEU A 9 32.49 44.95 5.54
C LEU A 9 33.16 44.89 4.16
N ILE A 10 32.98 43.79 3.41
CA ILE A 10 33.06 43.81 1.95
C ILE A 10 31.73 43.30 1.42
N LEU A 11 30.99 44.23 0.83
CA LEU A 11 29.78 44.06 0.07
C LEU A 11 30.19 43.50 -1.30
N CYS A 12 29.81 42.26 -1.61
CA CYS A 12 29.89 41.74 -2.97
C CYS A 12 28.47 41.43 -3.45
N HIS A 13 27.91 42.36 -4.22
CA HIS A 13 26.70 42.14 -5.00
C HIS A 13 27.01 41.12 -6.10
N LEU A 14 26.47 39.90 -5.97
CA LEU A 14 26.29 39.00 -7.10
C LEU A 14 24.80 39.02 -7.47
N THR A 15 24.48 39.78 -8.52
CA THR A 15 23.21 39.70 -9.22
C THR A 15 23.14 38.36 -9.94
N ILE A 16 22.43 37.39 -9.36
CA ILE A 16 21.99 36.20 -10.08
C ILE A 16 20.62 36.54 -10.67
N ALA A 17 20.60 36.85 -11.97
CA ALA A 17 19.41 36.81 -12.78
C ALA A 17 19.00 35.34 -12.94
N GLY A 18 18.24 34.84 -11.96
CA GLY A 18 17.57 33.55 -12.02
C GLY A 18 16.24 33.71 -12.74
N SER A 19 16.19 33.26 -13.98
CA SER A 19 14.99 33.14 -14.80
C SER A 19 13.87 32.49 -13.98
N ALA A 20 12.82 33.26 -13.69
CA ALA A 20 11.59 32.73 -13.12
C ALA A 20 11.00 31.72 -14.11
N VAL A 21 11.23 30.43 -13.85
CA VAL A 21 10.41 29.37 -14.41
C VAL A 21 9.01 29.62 -13.86
N ARG A 22 8.12 30.12 -14.73
CA ARG A 22 6.69 30.15 -14.48
C ARG A 22 6.29 28.74 -14.05
N ALA A 23 5.91 28.60 -12.78
CA ALA A 23 5.04 27.52 -12.37
C ALA A 23 3.81 27.64 -13.27
N ASP A 24 3.66 26.69 -14.19
CA ASP A 24 2.44 26.58 -14.98
C ASP A 24 1.35 26.24 -13.96
N GLU A 25 0.50 27.21 -13.67
CA GLU A 25 -0.71 27.04 -12.87
C GLU A 25 -1.49 25.90 -13.49
N GLN A 26 -1.43 24.76 -12.81
CA GLN A 26 -2.31 23.63 -13.04
C GLN A 26 -3.72 24.14 -12.75
N LYS A 27 -4.39 24.62 -13.81
CA LYS A 27 -5.77 25.10 -13.76
C LYS A 27 -6.60 24.06 -13.05
N THR A 28 -6.97 24.39 -11.82
CA THR A 28 -7.96 23.68 -11.03
C THR A 28 -9.22 23.56 -11.87
N VAL A 29 -9.70 22.33 -12.04
CA VAL A 29 -11.09 22.08 -12.43
C VAL A 29 -11.94 22.44 -11.21
N ASP A 30 -12.06 23.74 -10.92
CA ASP A 30 -12.91 24.26 -9.86
C ASP A 30 -13.27 25.70 -10.23
N GLU A 31 -14.47 25.87 -10.82
CA GLU A 31 -15.31 27.09 -10.79
C GLU A 31 -16.45 27.07 -11.82
N SER A 32 -16.49 26.14 -12.79
CA SER A 32 -17.48 26.23 -13.89
C SER A 32 -18.87 25.62 -13.61
N VAL A 33 -19.23 25.34 -12.35
CA VAL A 33 -20.60 24.90 -11.98
C VAL A 33 -21.13 25.69 -10.79
N ARG A 34 -21.19 27.03 -10.87
CA ARG A 34 -21.93 27.84 -9.89
C ARG A 34 -22.59 29.02 -10.57
N LYS A 35 -23.81 28.82 -11.09
CA LYS A 35 -24.57 29.91 -11.73
C LYS A 35 -25.55 30.65 -10.81
N ASP A 36 -25.99 30.11 -9.66
CA ASP A 36 -27.19 30.67 -9.01
C ASP A 36 -27.10 30.99 -7.50
N GLY A 37 -25.92 31.06 -6.88
CA GLY A 37 -25.77 31.57 -5.50
C GLY A 37 -26.53 30.84 -4.38
N ALA A 38 -27.25 29.76 -4.71
CA ALA A 38 -27.95 28.90 -3.76
C ALA A 38 -26.97 27.91 -3.13
N THR A 39 -27.05 27.74 -1.81
CA THR A 39 -26.36 26.65 -1.11
C THR A 39 -26.85 25.33 -1.71
N PRO A 40 -25.97 24.44 -2.16
CA PRO A 40 -26.39 23.14 -2.70
C PRO A 40 -27.19 22.40 -1.64
N ASP A 41 -28.33 21.84 -2.05
CA ASP A 41 -29.06 20.88 -1.21
C ASP A 41 -28.16 19.67 -1.02
N LEU A 42 -27.85 19.31 0.23
CA LEU A 42 -27.03 18.16 0.60
C LEU A 42 -27.86 17.01 1.18
N SER A 43 -29.20 17.12 1.09
CA SER A 43 -30.08 16.00 1.39
C SER A 43 -29.96 14.90 0.34
N PHE A 44 -30.11 13.66 0.79
CA PHE A 44 -30.12 12.50 -0.09
C PHE A 44 -30.89 11.33 0.54
N GLN A 45 -31.33 10.41 -0.30
CA GLN A 45 -31.91 9.14 0.11
C GLN A 45 -31.25 8.02 -0.69
N LEU A 46 -30.62 7.08 0.00
CA LEU A 46 -29.91 5.96 -0.61
C LEU A 46 -30.29 4.63 0.07
N PRO A 47 -30.29 3.51 -0.67
CA PRO A 47 -30.55 2.20 -0.09
C PRO A 47 -29.32 1.65 0.65
N THR A 48 -29.57 0.95 1.74
CA THR A 48 -28.64 -0.02 2.35
C THR A 48 -28.57 -1.29 1.50
N LEU A 49 -27.69 -2.23 1.86
CA LEU A 49 -27.51 -3.50 1.14
C LEU A 49 -28.75 -4.41 1.14
N ASP A 50 -29.61 -4.28 2.16
CA ASP A 50 -30.89 -4.98 2.28
C ASP A 50 -32.07 -4.20 1.68
N GLY A 51 -31.80 -3.04 1.06
CA GLY A 51 -32.79 -2.23 0.37
C GLY A 51 -33.58 -1.27 1.27
N GLN A 52 -33.25 -1.17 2.56
CA GLN A 52 -33.82 -0.15 3.43
C GLN A 52 -33.33 1.23 2.98
N LEU A 53 -34.25 2.16 2.76
CA LEU A 53 -33.90 3.54 2.42
C LEU A 53 -33.48 4.31 3.67
N VAL A 54 -32.31 4.95 3.60
CA VAL A 54 -31.78 5.86 4.61
C VAL A 54 -31.80 7.26 4.03
N SER A 55 -32.47 8.18 4.72
CA SER A 55 -32.54 9.59 4.33
C SER A 55 -31.67 10.46 5.23
N ILE A 56 -30.92 11.36 4.61
CA ILE A 56 -30.18 12.42 5.30
C ILE A 56 -30.91 13.73 5.04
N ASP A 57 -31.74 14.12 6.01
CA ASP A 57 -32.49 15.38 6.02
C ASP A 57 -32.23 16.15 7.32
N LYS A 58 -32.72 17.40 7.39
CA LYS A 58 -32.72 18.20 8.61
C LYS A 58 -33.59 17.55 9.67
N ALA A 59 -33.07 17.41 10.89
CA ALA A 59 -33.81 16.84 12.02
C ALA A 59 -33.53 17.65 13.29
N PRO A 60 -34.55 17.94 14.13
CA PRO A 60 -34.41 18.85 15.28
C PRO A 60 -33.50 18.31 16.40
N ASP A 61 -33.31 17.00 16.47
CA ASP A 61 -32.44 16.30 17.43
C ASP A 61 -31.02 16.05 16.91
N VAL A 62 -30.76 16.34 15.63
CA VAL A 62 -29.44 16.16 15.00
C VAL A 62 -28.71 17.50 14.96
N LYS A 63 -27.65 17.60 15.77
CA LYS A 63 -26.77 18.79 15.83
C LYS A 63 -25.71 18.78 14.74
N ALA A 64 -25.25 17.58 14.35
CA ALA A 64 -24.28 17.41 13.29
C ALA A 64 -24.52 16.09 12.54
N THR A 65 -24.19 16.05 11.25
CA THR A 65 -24.15 14.81 10.46
C THR A 65 -22.75 14.59 9.90
N VAL A 66 -22.17 13.42 10.13
CA VAL A 66 -20.90 13.00 9.55
C VAL A 66 -21.19 12.04 8.39
N VAL A 67 -20.84 12.47 7.18
CA VAL A 67 -20.93 11.66 5.96
C VAL A 67 -19.54 11.12 5.64
N CYS A 68 -19.39 9.80 5.63
CA CYS A 68 -18.12 9.12 5.38
C CYS A 68 -18.17 8.42 4.02
N PHE A 69 -17.42 8.90 3.03
CA PHE A 69 -17.24 8.19 1.77
C PHE A 69 -16.23 7.07 1.96
N LEU A 70 -16.71 5.82 1.93
CA LEU A 70 -15.93 4.62 2.24
C LEU A 70 -15.98 3.64 1.05
N GLY A 71 -14.85 3.00 0.77
CA GLY A 71 -14.71 1.90 -0.17
C GLY A 71 -14.39 0.60 0.57
N ALA A 72 -15.10 -0.48 0.25
CA ALA A 72 -14.99 -1.76 0.95
C ALA A 72 -13.62 -2.42 0.77
N GLU A 73 -13.01 -2.26 -0.40
CA GLU A 73 -11.69 -2.80 -0.69
C GLU A 73 -10.53 -1.87 -0.32
N CYS A 74 -10.80 -0.58 -0.06
CA CYS A 74 -9.75 0.41 0.23
C CYS A 74 -8.98 0.05 1.51
N PRO A 75 -7.64 -0.13 1.46
CA PRO A 75 -6.85 -0.48 2.64
C PRO A 75 -6.85 0.62 3.70
N MET A 76 -6.93 1.89 3.30
CA MET A 76 -7.03 3.01 4.24
C MET A 76 -8.36 2.99 4.99
N VAL A 77 -9.46 2.64 4.32
CA VAL A 77 -10.77 2.52 4.98
C VAL A 77 -10.73 1.45 6.05
N LYS A 78 -10.27 0.23 5.73
CA LYS A 78 -10.13 -0.88 6.69
C LYS A 78 -9.33 -0.48 7.93
N THR A 79 -8.22 0.23 7.73
CA THR A 79 -7.35 0.73 8.80
C THR A 79 -8.05 1.78 9.69
N TYR A 80 -8.87 2.65 9.10
CA TYR A 80 -9.59 3.71 9.84
C TYR A 80 -10.95 3.26 10.40
N SER A 81 -11.49 2.09 10.02
CA SER A 81 -12.81 1.62 10.48
C SER A 81 -12.95 1.56 12.01
N PRO A 82 -11.99 1.02 12.79
CA PRO A 82 -12.07 1.03 14.26
C PRO A 82 -12.20 2.44 14.85
N ARG A 83 -11.54 3.43 14.24
CA ARG A 83 -11.61 4.84 14.66
C ARG A 83 -12.97 5.44 14.39
N LEU A 84 -13.53 5.20 13.20
CA LEU A 84 -14.88 5.67 12.85
C LEU A 84 -15.94 5.04 13.75
N ILE A 85 -15.81 3.74 14.07
CA ILE A 85 -16.69 3.05 15.04
C ILE A 85 -16.60 3.73 16.41
N THR A 86 -15.39 4.01 16.89
CA THR A 86 -15.15 4.70 18.16
C THR A 86 -15.80 6.09 18.18
N PHE A 87 -15.63 6.89 17.12
CA PHE A 87 -16.25 8.20 17.02
C PHE A 87 -17.78 8.12 16.99
N ALA A 88 -18.35 7.22 16.20
CA ALA A 88 -19.78 7.03 16.17
C ALA A 88 -20.35 6.67 17.55
N ASN A 89 -19.72 5.73 18.27
CA ASN A 89 -20.15 5.34 19.62
C ASN A 89 -20.06 6.51 20.62
N ASN A 90 -19.03 7.34 20.52
CA ASN A 90 -18.80 8.45 21.47
C ASN A 90 -19.71 9.66 21.21
N PHE A 91 -20.04 9.94 19.96
CA PHE A 91 -20.74 11.16 19.57
C PHE A 91 -22.23 10.97 19.26
N SER A 92 -22.71 9.74 19.01
CA SER A 92 -24.12 9.50 18.65
C SER A 92 -25.09 9.98 19.74
N SER A 93 -24.77 9.75 21.02
CA SER A 93 -25.60 10.21 22.16
C SER A 93 -25.61 11.73 22.35
N GLN A 94 -24.72 12.46 21.66
CA GLN A 94 -24.59 13.92 21.74
C GLN A 94 -25.35 14.64 20.61
N GLY A 95 -26.06 13.89 19.76
CA GLY A 95 -26.81 14.41 18.61
C GLY A 95 -26.00 14.42 17.31
N VAL A 96 -24.98 13.58 17.17
CA VAL A 96 -24.21 13.42 15.92
C VAL A 96 -24.67 12.18 15.18
N ARG A 97 -25.18 12.35 13.96
CA ARG A 97 -25.56 11.26 13.07
C ARG A 97 -24.38 10.87 12.19
N PHE A 98 -24.09 9.58 12.06
CA PHE A 98 -23.09 9.06 11.10
C PHE A 98 -23.77 8.31 9.96
N VAL A 99 -23.20 8.37 8.76
CA VAL A 99 -23.59 7.56 7.60
C VAL A 99 -22.36 7.27 6.75
N ALA A 100 -22.18 6.00 6.36
CA ALA A 100 -21.20 5.61 5.36
C ALA A 100 -21.86 5.56 3.97
N VAL A 101 -21.23 6.17 2.98
CA VAL A 101 -21.65 6.16 1.58
C VAL A 101 -20.58 5.44 0.76
N ASN A 102 -20.97 4.39 0.05
CA ASN A 102 -20.12 3.74 -0.93
C ASN A 102 -20.53 4.14 -2.34
N SER A 103 -19.62 4.84 -3.02
CA SER A 103 -19.78 5.29 -4.40
C SER A 103 -18.81 4.58 -5.36
N ASN A 104 -18.12 3.53 -4.92
CA ASN A 104 -17.20 2.79 -5.77
C ASN A 104 -17.96 1.82 -6.68
N ARG A 105 -17.66 1.86 -7.97
CA ARG A 105 -18.26 0.95 -8.95
C ARG A 105 -17.75 -0.49 -8.86
N GLN A 106 -16.54 -0.67 -8.35
CA GLN A 106 -15.87 -1.97 -8.24
C GLN A 106 -16.29 -2.76 -7.01
N ASP A 107 -16.67 -2.07 -5.92
CA ASP A 107 -17.07 -2.75 -4.70
C ASP A 107 -18.36 -3.56 -4.97
N THR A 108 -18.24 -4.89 -5.00
CA THR A 108 -19.38 -5.78 -5.16
C THR A 108 -20.17 -5.89 -3.85
N LEU A 109 -21.39 -6.43 -3.91
CA LEU A 109 -22.17 -6.67 -2.70
C LEU A 109 -21.44 -7.62 -1.73
N ASP A 110 -20.67 -8.57 -2.25
CA ASP A 110 -19.94 -9.53 -1.43
C ASP A 110 -18.71 -8.90 -0.78
N ASP A 111 -18.02 -7.99 -1.47
CA ASP A 111 -16.93 -7.20 -0.87
C ASP A 111 -17.44 -6.33 0.27
N ILE A 112 -18.57 -5.64 0.05
CA ILE A 112 -19.16 -4.79 1.09
C ILE A 112 -19.63 -5.64 2.27
N ARG A 113 -20.28 -6.79 2.04
CA ARG A 113 -20.66 -7.71 3.12
C ARG A 113 -19.45 -8.22 3.90
N SER A 114 -18.39 -8.61 3.20
CA SER A 114 -17.14 -9.06 3.81
C SER A 114 -16.54 -7.97 4.68
N TYR A 115 -16.48 -6.74 4.17
CA TYR A 115 -16.03 -5.57 4.90
C TYR A 115 -16.88 -5.30 6.16
N LEU A 116 -18.21 -5.28 6.06
CA LEU A 116 -19.10 -5.02 7.19
C LEU A 116 -19.11 -6.14 8.24
N ASN A 117 -18.85 -7.39 7.83
CA ASN A 117 -18.68 -8.50 8.76
C ASN A 117 -17.38 -8.38 9.57
N GLN A 118 -16.31 -7.90 8.93
CA GLN A 118 -15.01 -7.69 9.59
C GLN A 118 -14.99 -6.40 10.43
N HIS A 119 -15.71 -5.37 9.99
CA HIS A 119 -15.79 -4.06 10.61
C HIS A 119 -17.26 -3.65 10.82
N PRO A 120 -17.94 -4.20 11.84
CA PRO A 120 -19.35 -3.91 12.08
C PRO A 120 -19.57 -2.45 12.48
N LEU A 121 -20.04 -1.64 11.53
CA LEU A 121 -20.29 -0.23 11.75
C LEU A 121 -21.58 -0.04 12.57
N PRO A 122 -21.57 0.80 13.63
CA PRO A 122 -22.77 1.09 14.42
C PRO A 122 -23.70 2.11 13.76
N PHE A 123 -23.49 2.42 12.47
CA PHE A 123 -24.23 3.40 11.69
C PHE A 123 -24.49 2.89 10.27
N PRO A 124 -25.50 3.43 9.56
CA PRO A 124 -25.89 2.91 8.26
C PRO A 124 -24.79 2.99 7.20
N TYR A 125 -24.74 1.97 6.34
CA TYR A 125 -23.88 1.92 5.15
C TYR A 125 -24.78 1.85 3.91
N VAL A 126 -24.73 2.89 3.08
CA VAL A 126 -25.60 3.08 1.93
C VAL A 126 -24.82 3.04 0.61
N ARG A 127 -25.50 2.66 -0.47
CA ARG A 127 -24.91 2.55 -1.80
C ARG A 127 -25.34 3.72 -2.69
N ASP A 128 -24.35 4.43 -3.22
CA ASP A 128 -24.51 5.55 -4.16
C ASP A 128 -24.20 5.08 -5.59
N GLU A 129 -25.12 4.29 -6.15
CA GLU A 129 -24.99 3.82 -7.53
C GLU A 129 -25.03 5.00 -8.51
N GLY A 130 -23.99 5.15 -9.32
CA GLY A 130 -23.88 6.26 -10.28
C GLY A 130 -23.21 7.52 -9.76
N ASN A 131 -22.65 7.49 -8.54
CA ASN A 131 -21.84 8.58 -7.96
C ASN A 131 -22.60 9.89 -7.72
N VAL A 132 -23.93 9.86 -7.63
CA VAL A 132 -24.76 11.07 -7.53
C VAL A 132 -24.44 11.84 -6.25
N VAL A 133 -24.39 11.14 -5.12
CA VAL A 133 -24.10 11.76 -3.82
C VAL A 133 -22.61 12.11 -3.70
N ALA A 134 -21.70 11.28 -4.23
CA ALA A 134 -20.28 11.66 -4.32
C ALA A 134 -20.06 12.95 -5.12
N ASP A 135 -20.73 13.11 -6.26
CA ASP A 135 -20.63 14.32 -7.09
C ASP A 135 -21.27 15.54 -6.41
N GLN A 136 -22.40 15.35 -5.71
CA GLN A 136 -23.08 16.38 -4.92
C GLN A 136 -22.18 16.93 -3.79
N PHE A 137 -21.42 16.07 -3.11
CA PHE A 137 -20.49 16.45 -2.04
C PHE A 137 -19.11 16.87 -2.57
N GLY A 138 -18.81 16.63 -3.85
CA GLY A 138 -17.47 16.82 -4.41
C GLY A 138 -16.45 15.81 -3.86
N ALA A 139 -16.90 14.66 -3.38
CA ALA A 139 -16.03 13.60 -2.87
C ALA A 139 -15.21 12.97 -4.00
N THR A 140 -13.95 12.68 -3.69
CA THR A 140 -12.97 12.17 -4.65
C THR A 140 -12.21 10.95 -4.14
N ARG A 141 -12.17 10.73 -2.81
CA ARG A 141 -11.37 9.65 -2.21
C ARG A 141 -12.13 8.84 -1.17
N THR A 142 -11.52 7.72 -0.79
CA THR A 142 -11.94 6.85 0.32
C THR A 142 -10.73 6.53 1.22
N PRO A 143 -10.80 6.74 2.55
CA PRO A 143 -11.86 7.48 3.24
C PRO A 143 -11.79 8.99 2.97
N GLU A 144 -12.95 9.62 2.83
CA GLU A 144 -13.12 11.07 2.86
C GLU A 144 -14.34 11.40 3.71
N VAL A 145 -14.22 12.37 4.62
CA VAL A 145 -15.27 12.66 5.60
C VAL A 145 -15.74 14.10 5.50
N PHE A 146 -17.03 14.30 5.72
CA PHE A 146 -17.70 15.61 5.72
C PHE A 146 -18.48 15.76 7.03
N VAL A 147 -18.35 16.90 7.71
CA VAL A 147 -19.21 17.27 8.84
C VAL A 147 -20.18 18.34 8.39
N LEU A 148 -21.46 18.06 8.56
CA LEU A 148 -22.58 18.97 8.31
C LEU A 148 -23.12 19.50 9.64
N ASN A 149 -23.45 20.79 9.70
CA ASN A 149 -24.19 21.37 10.83
C ASN A 149 -25.70 21.00 10.78
N SER A 150 -26.49 21.49 11.74
CA SER A 150 -27.95 21.29 11.81
C SER A 150 -28.71 21.82 10.58
N GLU A 151 -28.11 22.76 9.84
CA GLU A 151 -28.66 23.32 8.61
C GLU A 151 -28.26 22.54 7.35
N LEU A 152 -27.57 21.40 7.51
CA LEU A 152 -26.96 20.60 6.43
C LEU A 152 -25.93 21.37 5.58
N GLN A 153 -25.15 22.25 6.21
CA GLN A 153 -24.04 22.94 5.56
C GLN A 153 -22.72 22.27 5.94
N ILE A 154 -21.83 22.08 4.95
CA ILE A 154 -20.48 21.56 5.19
C ILE A 154 -19.69 22.56 6.04
N VAL A 155 -19.34 22.15 7.25
CA VAL A 155 -18.45 22.89 8.16
C VAL A 155 -17.04 22.30 8.22
N TYR A 156 -16.89 21.05 7.78
CA TYR A 156 -15.60 20.39 7.61
C TYR A 156 -15.63 19.41 6.43
N HIS A 157 -14.53 19.32 5.68
CA HIS A 157 -14.30 18.20 4.77
C HIS A 157 -12.82 17.84 4.60
N GLY A 158 -12.51 16.53 4.55
CA GLY A 158 -11.15 16.06 4.31
C GLY A 158 -10.84 14.71 4.95
N ARG A 159 -9.65 14.59 5.56
CA ARG A 159 -9.16 13.36 6.22
C ARG A 159 -9.76 13.19 7.63
N ILE A 160 -9.57 11.99 8.18
CA ILE A 160 -9.99 11.67 9.56
C ILE A 160 -8.99 12.25 10.57
N ASP A 161 -7.70 11.91 10.39
CA ASP A 161 -6.53 12.43 11.11
C ASP A 161 -5.26 12.20 10.26
N ASP A 162 -4.08 12.42 10.83
CA ASP A 162 -2.78 12.30 10.18
C ASP A 162 -1.98 11.04 10.60
N GLN A 163 -2.61 10.05 11.23
CA GLN A 163 -1.90 8.87 11.69
C GLN A 163 -1.49 7.97 10.53
N TYR A 164 -2.37 7.79 9.54
CA TYR A 164 -2.15 6.90 8.42
C TYR A 164 -2.21 7.65 7.09
N GLU A 165 -1.18 7.45 6.26
CA GLU A 165 -1.13 7.87 4.87
C GLU A 165 -0.50 6.74 4.02
N PRO A 166 -0.63 6.74 2.67
CA PRO A 166 0.04 5.75 1.84
C PRO A 166 1.56 5.69 2.13
N GLY A 167 2.00 4.58 2.73
CA GLY A 167 3.40 4.37 3.12
C GLY A 167 3.81 4.97 4.47
N ILE A 168 2.89 5.61 5.21
CA ILE A 168 3.15 6.22 6.52
C ILE A 168 2.18 5.65 7.55
N ASN A 169 2.73 5.10 8.62
CA ASN A 169 1.98 4.65 9.79
C ASN A 169 2.64 5.23 11.04
N ARG A 170 2.02 6.26 11.62
CA ARG A 170 2.51 6.88 12.86
C ARG A 170 2.04 6.09 14.08
N PRO A 171 2.83 6.03 15.16
CA PRO A 171 2.40 5.43 16.42
C PRO A 171 1.12 6.07 16.98
N ALA A 172 0.91 7.36 16.73
CA ALA A 172 -0.28 8.12 17.12
C ALA A 172 -0.54 9.28 16.14
N ALA A 173 -1.79 9.72 16.06
CA ALA A 173 -2.17 10.96 15.38
C ALA A 173 -1.58 12.18 16.11
N THR A 174 -1.06 13.14 15.36
CA THR A 174 -0.67 14.47 15.88
C THR A 174 -1.75 15.52 15.63
N HIS A 175 -2.63 15.28 14.65
CA HIS A 175 -3.77 16.12 14.31
C HIS A 175 -5.06 15.29 14.28
N ASN A 176 -6.03 15.61 15.15
CA ASN A 176 -7.31 14.90 15.26
C ASN A 176 -8.43 15.64 14.50
N ASP A 177 -8.28 15.79 13.18
CA ASP A 177 -9.06 16.77 12.39
C ASP A 177 -10.58 16.54 12.44
N LEU A 178 -11.06 15.31 12.17
CA LEU A 178 -12.49 14.99 12.22
C LEU A 178 -13.07 15.16 13.63
N ARG A 179 -12.33 14.71 14.65
CA ARG A 179 -12.76 14.84 16.05
C ARG A 179 -12.93 16.30 16.43
N ASN A 180 -11.94 17.14 16.13
CA ASN A 180 -11.96 18.56 16.41
C ASN A 180 -13.14 19.24 15.71
N ALA A 181 -13.42 18.90 14.45
CA ALA A 181 -14.55 19.44 13.70
C ALA A 181 -15.91 19.08 14.32
N ILE A 182 -16.08 17.82 14.75
CA ILE A 182 -17.30 17.38 15.45
C ILE A 182 -17.47 18.14 16.78
N GLU A 183 -16.42 18.19 17.60
CA GLU A 183 -16.45 18.86 18.92
C GLU A 183 -16.74 20.36 18.80
N GLN A 184 -16.12 21.04 17.83
CA GLN A 184 -16.36 22.47 17.57
C GLN A 184 -17.78 22.72 17.07
N THR A 185 -18.30 21.86 16.20
CA THR A 185 -19.70 21.95 15.71
C THR A 185 -20.70 21.76 16.84
N LEU A 186 -20.49 20.75 17.70
CA LEU A 186 -21.33 20.51 18.88
C LEU A 186 -21.30 21.66 19.88
N ALA A 187 -20.17 22.35 20.00
CA ALA A 187 -20.01 23.54 20.83
C ALA A 187 -20.59 24.82 20.21
N GLY A 188 -21.12 24.77 18.98
CA GLY A 188 -21.57 25.96 18.24
C GLY A 188 -20.43 26.91 17.86
N GLN A 189 -19.18 26.41 17.82
CA GLN A 189 -18.00 27.17 17.45
C GLN A 189 -17.69 27.01 15.96
N PRO A 190 -17.13 28.03 15.29
CA PRO A 190 -16.59 27.87 13.95
C PRO A 190 -15.50 26.80 13.93
N VAL A 191 -15.55 25.91 12.93
CA VAL A 191 -14.52 24.89 12.74
C VAL A 191 -13.22 25.57 12.31
N ALA A 192 -12.16 25.43 13.11
CA ALA A 192 -10.91 26.17 12.92
C ALA A 192 -10.15 25.74 11.64
N VAL A 193 -10.18 24.44 11.33
CA VAL A 193 -9.61 23.86 10.12
C VAL A 193 -10.74 23.21 9.34
N ALA A 194 -11.40 23.98 8.47
CA ALA A 194 -12.59 23.53 7.74
C ALA A 194 -12.28 22.59 6.56
N LYS A 195 -11.02 22.52 6.11
CA LYS A 195 -10.59 21.68 4.99
C LYS A 195 -9.23 21.08 5.23
N THR A 196 -9.10 19.79 5.00
CA THR A 196 -7.80 19.09 4.91
C THR A 196 -7.73 18.28 3.62
N PRO A 197 -6.54 18.01 3.06
CA PRO A 197 -6.41 17.11 1.91
C PRO A 197 -6.92 15.71 2.29
N PRO A 198 -7.86 15.12 1.53
CA PRO A 198 -8.26 13.74 1.77
C PRO A 198 -7.12 12.79 1.38
N VAL A 199 -6.97 11.71 2.15
CA VAL A 199 -5.88 10.73 1.98
C VAL A 199 -6.49 9.36 1.80
N GLY A 200 -6.21 8.72 0.66
CA GLY A 200 -6.71 7.38 0.35
C GLY A 200 -6.88 7.11 -1.14
N CYS A 201 -7.62 6.04 -1.44
CA CYS A 201 -7.87 5.60 -2.81
C CYS A 201 -8.86 6.53 -3.51
N MET A 202 -8.74 6.71 -4.82
CA MET A 202 -9.72 7.47 -5.59
C MET A 202 -11.06 6.71 -5.64
N ILE A 203 -12.18 7.45 -5.62
CA ILE A 203 -13.50 6.87 -5.83
C ILE A 203 -13.57 6.36 -7.27
N GLY A 204 -13.90 5.07 -7.44
CA GLY A 204 -14.07 4.44 -8.75
C GLY A 204 -15.37 4.92 -9.42
N LYS A 205 -15.32 6.09 -10.06
CA LYS A 205 -16.53 6.72 -10.65
C LYS A 205 -16.99 6.04 -11.94
N ILE A 206 -18.30 6.09 -12.20
CA ILE A 206 -18.87 5.74 -13.48
C ILE A 206 -18.57 6.84 -14.50
N ARG A 207 -17.63 6.56 -15.41
CA ARG A 207 -17.38 7.43 -16.55
C ARG A 207 -18.39 7.17 -17.66
N ARG A 208 -18.93 8.23 -18.24
CA ARG A 208 -19.62 8.12 -19.53
C ARG A 208 -18.61 7.69 -20.58
N PRO A 209 -18.92 6.71 -21.46
CA PRO A 209 -18.06 6.39 -22.58
C PRO A 209 -17.80 7.66 -23.39
N VAL A 210 -16.52 8.02 -23.57
CA VAL A 210 -16.17 9.08 -24.51
C VAL A 210 -16.35 8.48 -25.90
N THR A 211 -17.26 9.03 -26.70
CA THR A 211 -17.36 8.65 -28.11
C THR A 211 -16.00 8.91 -28.74
N PRO A 212 -15.29 7.88 -29.25
CA PRO A 212 -13.97 8.09 -29.83
C PRO A 212 -14.07 9.06 -30.99
N SER A 213 -13.12 10.00 -31.07
CA SER A 213 -13.00 10.87 -32.23
C SER A 213 -12.83 9.99 -33.49
N PRO A 214 -13.51 10.29 -34.61
CA PRO A 214 -13.34 9.56 -35.87
C PRO A 214 -11.89 9.51 -36.37
N GLU A 215 -11.02 10.38 -35.85
CA GLU A 215 -9.60 10.50 -36.20
C GLU A 215 -8.67 9.64 -35.32
N ALA A 216 -9.17 8.95 -34.30
CA ALA A 216 -8.35 8.09 -33.44
C ALA A 216 -8.00 6.78 -34.18
N THR A 217 -6.81 6.73 -34.77
CA THR A 217 -6.36 5.63 -35.65
C THR A 217 -5.96 4.34 -34.92
N VAL A 218 -5.80 4.37 -33.60
CA VAL A 218 -5.61 3.16 -32.77
C VAL A 218 -6.39 3.32 -31.47
N GLN A 219 -7.45 2.54 -31.29
CA GLN A 219 -8.21 2.53 -30.04
C GLN A 219 -7.57 1.52 -29.09
N VAL A 220 -6.93 2.02 -28.02
CA VAL A 220 -6.45 1.17 -26.93
C VAL A 220 -7.65 0.58 -26.19
N THR A 221 -7.68 -0.74 -25.99
CA THR A 221 -8.77 -1.44 -25.29
C THR A 221 -8.24 -2.39 -24.22
N TYR A 222 -9.14 -2.78 -23.32
CA TYR A 222 -8.79 -3.71 -22.25
C TYR A 222 -8.28 -5.04 -22.80
N CYS A 223 -9.08 -5.68 -23.65
CA CYS A 223 -8.81 -7.02 -24.15
C CYS A 223 -7.58 -7.10 -25.06
N ASP A 224 -7.25 -6.05 -25.80
CA ASP A 224 -6.14 -6.07 -26.76
C ASP A 224 -4.80 -5.71 -26.08
N GLN A 225 -4.69 -4.53 -25.45
CA GLN A 225 -3.41 -4.05 -24.92
C GLN A 225 -3.34 -4.03 -23.38
N VAL A 226 -4.34 -3.49 -22.68
CA VAL A 226 -4.22 -3.19 -21.24
C VAL A 226 -4.09 -4.46 -20.42
N ALA A 227 -4.87 -5.50 -20.72
CA ALA A 227 -4.77 -6.77 -20.01
C ALA A 227 -3.37 -7.37 -20.09
N ARG A 228 -2.66 -7.20 -21.21
CA ARG A 228 -1.26 -7.65 -21.36
C ARG A 228 -0.32 -6.86 -20.45
N VAL A 229 -0.50 -5.54 -20.39
CA VAL A 229 0.26 -4.66 -19.51
C VAL A 229 0.02 -5.01 -18.03
N LEU A 230 -1.24 -5.16 -17.63
CA LEU A 230 -1.61 -5.54 -16.27
C LEU A 230 -1.09 -6.93 -15.90
N GLN A 231 -1.23 -7.93 -16.78
CA GLN A 231 -0.70 -9.28 -16.52
C GLN A 231 0.82 -9.28 -16.33
N LYS A 232 1.54 -8.49 -17.12
CA LYS A 232 2.99 -8.38 -17.07
C LYS A 232 3.49 -7.72 -15.80
N HIS A 233 2.83 -6.66 -15.33
CA HIS A 233 3.37 -5.78 -14.28
C HIS A 233 2.61 -5.85 -12.94
N CYS A 234 1.31 -6.17 -12.96
CA CYS A 234 0.42 -5.98 -11.83
C CYS A 234 -0.15 -7.29 -11.28
N VAL A 235 -0.70 -8.16 -12.16
CA VAL A 235 -1.54 -9.32 -11.78
C VAL A 235 -0.80 -10.36 -10.95
N GLU A 236 0.53 -10.40 -11.01
CA GLU A 236 1.29 -11.27 -10.11
C GLU A 236 0.96 -11.01 -8.64
N CYS A 237 0.87 -9.73 -8.25
CA CYS A 237 0.58 -9.30 -6.89
C CYS A 237 -0.88 -8.91 -6.71
N HIS A 238 -1.50 -8.30 -7.73
CA HIS A 238 -2.89 -7.85 -7.73
C HIS A 238 -3.82 -8.92 -8.32
N ARG A 239 -3.92 -10.04 -7.61
CA ARG A 239 -4.90 -11.11 -7.86
C ARG A 239 -5.36 -11.68 -6.52
N ALA A 240 -6.50 -12.35 -6.53
CA ALA A 240 -7.07 -12.93 -5.32
C ALA A 240 -6.05 -13.78 -4.54
N GLY A 241 -5.97 -13.53 -3.22
CA GLY A 241 -5.11 -14.27 -2.29
C GLY A 241 -3.63 -13.85 -2.27
N GLU A 242 -3.21 -12.89 -3.10
CA GLU A 242 -1.85 -12.34 -3.08
C GLU A 242 -1.76 -11.02 -2.31
N ILE A 243 -0.57 -10.42 -2.31
CA ILE A 243 -0.25 -9.26 -1.46
C ILE A 243 -0.90 -7.94 -1.91
N GLY A 244 -1.36 -7.87 -3.16
CA GLY A 244 -2.10 -6.71 -3.65
C GLY A 244 -3.42 -6.57 -2.89
N PRO A 245 -3.79 -5.38 -2.40
CA PRO A 245 -4.99 -5.19 -1.58
C PRO A 245 -6.31 -5.37 -2.34
N PHE A 246 -6.26 -5.41 -3.67
CA PHE A 246 -7.36 -5.59 -4.62
C PHE A 246 -6.83 -6.29 -5.89
N ALA A 247 -7.73 -6.88 -6.67
CA ALA A 247 -7.40 -7.58 -7.90
C ALA A 247 -7.32 -6.64 -9.12
N LEU A 248 -6.57 -7.02 -10.15
CA LEU A 248 -6.46 -6.32 -11.43
C LEU A 248 -6.48 -7.30 -12.62
N ASP A 249 -7.04 -8.50 -12.41
CA ASP A 249 -7.08 -9.60 -13.37
C ASP A 249 -8.40 -9.68 -14.17
N SER A 250 -9.35 -8.78 -13.90
CA SER A 250 -10.61 -8.63 -14.63
C SER A 250 -10.81 -7.19 -15.14
N TYR A 251 -11.70 -7.03 -16.12
CA TYR A 251 -12.03 -5.72 -16.68
C TYR A 251 -12.72 -4.83 -15.64
N GLU A 252 -13.67 -5.40 -14.91
CA GLU A 252 -14.50 -4.70 -13.92
C GLU A 252 -13.63 -4.09 -12.81
N GLU A 253 -12.66 -4.87 -12.31
CA GLU A 253 -11.66 -4.41 -11.34
C GLU A 253 -10.75 -3.34 -11.92
N ALA A 254 -10.17 -3.61 -13.10
CA ALA A 254 -9.24 -2.68 -13.74
C ALA A 254 -9.87 -1.31 -13.97
N VAL A 255 -11.15 -1.24 -14.33
CA VAL A 255 -11.89 0.00 -14.55
C VAL A 255 -12.14 0.76 -13.25
N GLY A 256 -12.50 0.08 -12.16
CA GLY A 256 -12.74 0.75 -10.88
C GLY A 256 -11.48 1.28 -10.21
N TRP A 257 -10.35 0.61 -10.44
CA TRP A 257 -9.04 1.00 -9.90
C TRP A 257 -8.19 1.83 -10.85
N ALA A 258 -8.68 2.17 -12.05
CA ALA A 258 -7.86 2.76 -13.10
C ALA A 258 -7.22 4.10 -12.70
N ASP A 259 -7.98 4.99 -12.06
CA ASP A 259 -7.48 6.31 -11.66
C ASP A 259 -6.45 6.20 -10.53
N THR A 260 -6.72 5.36 -9.53
CA THR A 260 -5.75 5.04 -8.48
C THR A 260 -4.49 4.39 -9.06
N SER A 261 -4.66 3.49 -10.04
CA SER A 261 -3.56 2.79 -10.72
C SER A 261 -2.68 3.78 -11.49
N LEU A 262 -3.27 4.72 -12.21
CA LEU A 262 -2.52 5.77 -12.91
C LEU A 262 -1.78 6.68 -11.92
N GLU A 263 -2.42 7.09 -10.82
CA GLU A 263 -1.78 7.90 -9.77
C GLU A 263 -0.55 7.20 -9.16
N VAL A 264 -0.63 5.90 -8.85
CA VAL A 264 0.51 5.16 -8.29
C VAL A 264 1.63 4.95 -9.31
N ILE A 265 1.29 4.79 -10.60
CA ILE A 265 2.27 4.65 -11.70
C ILE A 265 2.99 5.97 -11.98
N ASP A 266 2.25 7.08 -12.01
CA ASP A 266 2.78 8.42 -12.28
C ASP A 266 3.66 8.92 -11.13
N ASN A 267 3.27 8.63 -9.88
CA ASN A 267 4.08 8.95 -8.70
C ASN A 267 5.22 7.94 -8.46
N GLY A 268 5.37 6.93 -9.33
CA GLY A 268 6.44 5.93 -9.24
C GLY A 268 6.34 4.99 -8.04
N ARG A 269 5.21 4.97 -7.31
CA ARG A 269 4.96 4.03 -6.20
C ARG A 269 4.79 2.59 -6.68
N MET A 270 4.32 2.43 -7.92
CA MET A 270 4.14 1.14 -8.57
C MET A 270 4.78 1.12 -9.96
N PRO A 271 5.35 -0.04 -10.37
CA PRO A 271 5.65 -1.22 -9.54
C PRO A 271 6.63 -0.90 -8.39
N PRO A 272 6.65 -1.70 -7.30
CA PRO A 272 7.49 -1.42 -6.15
C PRO A 272 8.98 -1.65 -6.45
N TRP A 273 9.86 -0.97 -5.71
CA TRP A 273 11.32 -0.89 -5.86
C TRP A 273 11.83 0.02 -7.00
N HIS A 274 12.37 1.18 -6.61
CA HIS A 274 12.74 2.26 -7.51
C HIS A 274 14.22 2.15 -7.93
N ALA A 275 14.57 1.07 -8.61
CA ALA A 275 15.92 0.91 -9.17
C ALA A 275 16.21 2.05 -10.16
N SER A 276 17.10 2.98 -9.80
CA SER A 276 17.45 4.09 -10.70
C SER A 276 18.43 3.62 -11.78
N SER A 277 18.02 3.79 -13.04
CA SER A 277 18.86 3.53 -14.21
C SER A 277 20.08 4.46 -14.29
N GLU A 278 20.08 5.58 -13.56
CA GLU A 278 21.23 6.48 -13.45
C GLU A 278 22.41 5.86 -12.69
N HIS A 279 22.14 4.85 -11.86
CA HIS A 279 23.15 4.22 -10.99
C HIS A 279 23.49 2.78 -11.37
N GLY A 280 22.76 2.19 -12.33
CA GLY A 280 23.07 0.88 -12.88
C GLY A 280 21.87 0.16 -13.45
N THR A 281 22.11 -1.04 -13.96
CA THR A 281 21.06 -1.96 -14.40
C THR A 281 20.99 -3.12 -13.43
N PHE A 282 19.79 -3.46 -12.98
CA PHE A 282 19.57 -4.55 -12.03
C PHE A 282 18.72 -5.64 -12.67
N ALA A 283 19.15 -6.89 -12.52
CA ALA A 283 18.48 -8.03 -13.16
C ALA A 283 17.03 -8.24 -12.70
N ASN A 284 16.69 -7.76 -11.51
CA ASN A 284 15.36 -7.87 -10.91
C ASN A 284 14.55 -6.56 -10.98
N ALA A 285 15.07 -5.50 -11.63
CA ALA A 285 14.44 -4.17 -11.65
C ALA A 285 12.97 -4.27 -12.08
N ARG A 286 12.07 -3.68 -11.30
CA ARG A 286 10.63 -3.68 -11.59
C ARG A 286 10.24 -2.42 -12.38
N ASP A 287 10.90 -2.23 -13.51
CA ASP A 287 10.65 -1.07 -14.36
C ASP A 287 9.41 -1.27 -15.23
N MET A 288 8.54 -0.27 -15.25
CA MET A 288 7.43 -0.18 -16.21
C MET A 288 7.82 0.78 -17.34
N PRO A 289 8.04 0.29 -18.58
CA PRO A 289 8.45 1.13 -19.71
C PRO A 289 7.43 2.24 -19.99
N ALA A 290 7.91 3.39 -20.48
CA ALA A 290 7.05 4.55 -20.80
C ALA A 290 5.90 4.19 -21.77
N ALA A 291 6.15 3.29 -22.73
CA ALA A 291 5.13 2.80 -23.66
C ALA A 291 4.01 2.02 -22.94
N ASP A 292 4.36 1.18 -21.96
CA ASP A 292 3.38 0.42 -21.17
C ASP A 292 2.56 1.38 -20.28
N LYS A 293 3.20 2.42 -19.70
CA LYS A 293 2.49 3.47 -18.94
C LYS A 293 1.50 4.25 -19.82
N GLU A 294 1.91 4.57 -21.05
CA GLU A 294 1.10 5.33 -21.99
C GLU A 294 -0.13 4.55 -22.48
N ILE A 295 -0.04 3.22 -22.63
CA ILE A 295 -1.20 2.37 -22.90
C ILE A 295 -2.29 2.55 -21.84
N ILE A 296 -1.92 2.50 -20.55
CA ILE A 296 -2.87 2.69 -19.44
C ILE A 296 -3.48 4.09 -19.49
N ARG A 297 -2.66 5.13 -19.70
CA ARG A 297 -3.11 6.51 -19.78
C ARG A 297 -4.11 6.73 -20.93
N GLN A 298 -3.79 6.23 -22.12
CA GLN A 298 -4.67 6.34 -23.29
C GLN A 298 -5.98 5.60 -23.10
N TRP A 299 -5.95 4.41 -22.51
CA TRP A 299 -7.15 3.65 -22.19
C TRP A 299 -8.05 4.42 -21.21
N ILE A 300 -7.50 4.99 -20.15
CA ILE A 300 -8.24 5.80 -19.18
C ILE A 300 -8.83 7.05 -19.82
N ALA A 301 -8.06 7.75 -20.65
CA ALA A 301 -8.50 8.93 -21.38
C ALA A 301 -9.62 8.62 -22.39
N ALA A 302 -9.60 7.43 -22.98
CA ALA A 302 -10.63 6.95 -23.91
C ALA A 302 -11.92 6.45 -23.21
N GLY A 303 -12.02 6.58 -21.88
CA GLY A 303 -13.18 6.08 -21.13
C GLY A 303 -13.15 4.57 -20.90
N MET A 304 -11.96 3.95 -20.95
CA MET A 304 -11.69 2.56 -20.59
C MET A 304 -12.49 1.52 -21.39
N PRO A 305 -12.48 1.55 -22.74
CA PRO A 305 -13.23 0.58 -23.54
C PRO A 305 -12.75 -0.87 -23.30
N LYS A 306 -13.70 -1.80 -23.13
CA LYS A 306 -13.40 -3.24 -22.98
C LYS A 306 -12.72 -3.83 -24.22
N GLY A 307 -13.25 -3.53 -25.40
CA GLY A 307 -12.77 -4.07 -26.68
C GLY A 307 -13.31 -5.46 -26.99
N ASP A 308 -12.72 -6.10 -28.00
CA ASP A 308 -13.08 -7.43 -28.48
C ASP A 308 -12.46 -8.51 -27.58
N GLU A 309 -13.31 -9.30 -26.92
CA GLU A 309 -12.90 -10.38 -26.02
C GLU A 309 -12.07 -11.46 -26.71
N SER A 310 -12.18 -11.63 -28.04
CA SER A 310 -11.36 -12.58 -28.79
C SER A 310 -9.86 -12.23 -28.82
N LYS A 311 -9.51 -10.98 -28.49
CA LYS A 311 -8.12 -10.50 -28.43
C LYS A 311 -7.47 -10.68 -27.06
N MET A 312 -8.24 -11.14 -26.07
CA MET A 312 -7.78 -11.30 -24.69
C MET A 312 -6.49 -12.15 -24.64
N PRO A 313 -5.45 -11.73 -23.90
CA PRO A 313 -4.29 -12.59 -23.69
C PRO A 313 -4.66 -13.86 -22.95
N GLU A 314 -3.96 -14.95 -23.30
CA GLU A 314 -3.92 -16.15 -22.47
C GLU A 314 -3.59 -15.77 -21.01
N PRO A 315 -4.35 -16.24 -20.01
CA PRO A 315 -4.08 -15.92 -18.62
C PRO A 315 -2.67 -16.33 -18.20
N ALA A 316 -1.98 -15.43 -17.50
CA ALA A 316 -0.69 -15.75 -16.91
C ALA A 316 -0.81 -16.95 -15.94
N ASN A 317 0.10 -17.91 -16.09
CA ASN A 317 0.11 -19.11 -15.26
C ASN A 317 0.84 -18.86 -13.94
N PHE A 318 0.08 -18.85 -12.84
CA PHE A 318 0.60 -18.73 -11.46
C PHE A 318 0.41 -20.02 -10.63
N ALA A 319 0.34 -21.19 -11.28
CA ALA A 319 -0.15 -22.45 -10.70
C ALA A 319 0.59 -22.98 -9.45
N SER A 320 1.65 -22.33 -8.97
CA SER A 320 2.36 -22.72 -7.76
C SER A 320 2.57 -21.55 -6.82
N LEU A 321 2.25 -21.76 -5.54
CA LEU A 321 2.62 -20.88 -4.44
C LEU A 321 4.14 -20.74 -4.32
N TRP A 322 4.85 -21.81 -4.69
CA TRP A 322 6.31 -21.87 -4.74
C TRP A 322 6.80 -21.35 -6.09
N ALA A 323 7.75 -20.43 -6.06
CA ALA A 323 8.33 -19.84 -7.26
C ALA A 323 8.84 -20.92 -8.22
N ASN A 324 8.60 -20.71 -9.52
CA ASN A 324 8.97 -21.59 -10.63
C ASN A 324 8.21 -22.94 -10.72
N GLY A 325 7.11 -23.13 -9.99
CA GLY A 325 6.30 -24.34 -10.16
C GLY A 325 6.87 -25.59 -9.48
N GLN A 326 8.03 -25.49 -8.83
CA GLN A 326 8.68 -26.61 -8.18
C GLN A 326 8.23 -26.74 -6.72
N LYS A 327 7.73 -27.92 -6.35
CA LYS A 327 7.43 -28.26 -4.95
C LYS A 327 8.72 -28.28 -4.13
N PRO A 328 8.74 -27.71 -2.91
CA PRO A 328 9.90 -27.80 -2.03
C PRO A 328 10.15 -29.24 -1.56
N ASP A 329 11.42 -29.56 -1.31
CA ASP A 329 11.85 -30.82 -0.72
C ASP A 329 11.58 -30.85 0.80
N LEU A 330 11.59 -29.66 1.42
CA LEU A 330 11.22 -29.43 2.81
C LEU A 330 10.28 -28.24 2.91
N GLU A 331 9.12 -28.42 3.53
CA GLU A 331 8.22 -27.34 3.95
C GLU A 331 8.08 -27.37 5.46
N ILE A 332 8.35 -26.25 6.13
CA ILE A 332 8.28 -26.17 7.58
C ILE A 332 7.67 -24.85 8.03
N ALA A 333 6.69 -24.96 8.93
CA ALA A 333 6.03 -23.80 9.53
C ALA A 333 6.93 -23.15 10.59
N MET A 334 6.75 -21.85 10.80
CA MET A 334 7.48 -21.09 11.81
C MET A 334 7.24 -21.60 13.24
N ARG A 335 6.18 -22.38 13.47
CA ARG A 335 5.81 -23.01 14.74
C ARG A 335 4.68 -24.04 14.53
N ALA A 336 4.25 -24.71 15.61
CA ALA A 336 3.18 -25.72 15.56
C ALA A 336 1.77 -25.10 15.45
N GLU A 337 1.50 -24.02 16.19
CA GLU A 337 0.18 -23.38 16.29
C GLU A 337 0.23 -21.94 15.78
N PRO A 338 -0.83 -21.40 15.15
CA PRO A 338 -0.87 -20.03 14.67
C PRO A 338 -0.45 -18.99 15.73
N TYR A 339 0.26 -17.95 15.29
CA TYR A 339 0.55 -16.78 16.12
C TYR A 339 -0.60 -15.78 16.01
N ARG A 340 -1.01 -15.19 17.14
CA ARG A 340 -2.08 -14.18 17.20
C ARG A 340 -1.51 -12.78 17.09
N ILE A 341 -2.13 -11.97 16.24
CA ILE A 341 -1.79 -10.58 15.96
C ILE A 341 -2.97 -9.71 16.44
N PRO A 342 -2.72 -8.66 17.27
CA PRO A 342 -3.78 -7.77 17.72
C PRO A 342 -4.36 -6.93 16.56
N ALA A 343 -5.55 -6.35 16.78
CA ALA A 343 -6.22 -5.51 15.79
C ALA A 343 -5.50 -4.18 15.50
N GLU A 344 -4.86 -3.59 16.51
CA GLU A 344 -4.17 -2.30 16.44
C GLU A 344 -2.86 -2.33 17.23
N GLY A 345 -1.99 -1.37 16.95
CA GLY A 345 -0.74 -1.15 17.70
C GLY A 345 0.51 -1.73 17.03
N THR A 346 1.65 -1.51 17.67
CA THR A 346 2.94 -2.04 17.20
C THR A 346 3.17 -3.44 17.73
N VAL A 347 3.53 -4.36 16.84
CA VAL A 347 3.95 -5.72 17.20
C VAL A 347 5.47 -5.79 17.16
N GLU A 348 6.10 -5.96 18.32
CA GLU A 348 7.54 -6.18 18.41
C GLU A 348 7.97 -7.40 17.58
N TYR A 349 9.23 -7.39 17.11
CA TYR A 349 9.78 -8.51 16.36
C TYR A 349 9.62 -9.84 17.09
N GLN A 350 9.07 -10.83 16.40
CA GLN A 350 8.88 -12.17 16.95
C GLN A 350 9.94 -13.12 16.37
N TYR A 351 10.47 -13.99 17.22
CA TYR A 351 11.50 -14.96 16.84
C TYR A 351 11.03 -16.37 17.14
N PHE A 352 10.96 -17.22 16.11
CA PHE A 352 10.61 -18.62 16.26
C PHE A 352 11.76 -19.51 15.79
N VAL A 353 12.22 -20.39 16.67
CA VAL A 353 13.32 -21.31 16.39
C VAL A 353 12.77 -22.70 16.17
N ILE A 354 13.07 -23.29 15.01
CA ILE A 354 12.56 -24.60 14.61
C ILE A 354 13.72 -25.54 14.29
N ASP A 355 13.60 -26.78 14.73
CA ASP A 355 14.50 -27.86 14.38
C ASP A 355 13.94 -28.65 13.18
N PRO A 356 14.53 -28.53 11.99
CA PRO A 356 14.12 -29.28 10.81
C PRO A 356 14.59 -30.75 10.84
N GLY A 357 15.38 -31.17 11.84
CA GLY A 357 15.89 -32.54 11.96
C GLY A 357 17.02 -32.87 11.00
N PHE A 358 17.85 -31.88 10.62
CA PHE A 358 18.99 -32.13 9.74
C PHE A 358 20.05 -32.97 10.42
N THR A 359 20.10 -34.27 10.12
CA THR A 359 21.12 -35.20 10.63
C THR A 359 22.42 -35.18 9.81
N GLU A 360 22.38 -34.60 8.62
CA GLU A 360 23.50 -34.46 7.69
C GLU A 360 23.55 -33.04 7.11
N GLU A 361 24.69 -32.67 6.53
CA GLU A 361 24.83 -31.39 5.83
C GLU A 361 23.88 -31.33 4.63
N LYS A 362 23.25 -30.17 4.45
CA LYS A 362 22.36 -29.89 3.30
C LYS A 362 22.89 -28.74 2.46
N TRP A 363 22.65 -28.83 1.16
CA TRP A 363 22.95 -27.76 0.21
C TRP A 363 21.63 -27.20 -0.34
N VAL A 364 21.37 -25.92 -0.09
CA VAL A 364 20.12 -25.26 -0.49
C VAL A 364 20.35 -24.39 -1.72
N LYS A 365 19.69 -24.72 -2.85
CA LYS A 365 19.75 -23.92 -4.09
C LYS A 365 18.63 -22.88 -4.20
N ALA A 366 17.54 -23.07 -3.47
CA ALA A 366 16.44 -22.11 -3.39
C ALA A 366 15.67 -22.26 -2.09
N ALA A 367 15.17 -21.14 -1.57
CA ALA A 367 14.25 -21.13 -0.44
C ALA A 367 13.31 -19.92 -0.55
N GLN A 368 12.06 -20.09 -0.13
CA GLN A 368 11.04 -19.05 -0.16
C GLN A 368 10.25 -19.10 1.15
N VAL A 369 9.86 -17.93 1.65
CA VAL A 369 8.86 -17.83 2.73
C VAL A 369 7.50 -17.58 2.10
N ILE A 370 6.50 -18.33 2.55
CA ILE A 370 5.09 -18.14 2.21
C ILE A 370 4.38 -17.67 3.48
N PRO A 371 3.90 -16.41 3.52
CA PRO A 371 3.08 -15.93 4.61
C PRO A 371 1.81 -16.78 4.75
N GLY A 372 1.47 -17.17 5.97
CA GLY A 372 0.17 -17.77 6.26
C GLY A 372 -0.94 -16.75 6.11
N ASN A 373 -0.66 -15.49 6.48
CA ASN A 373 -1.56 -14.36 6.33
C ASN A 373 -0.81 -13.13 5.76
N ARG A 374 -0.88 -12.96 4.43
CA ARG A 374 -0.24 -11.84 3.71
C ARG A 374 -0.75 -10.46 4.14
N SER A 375 -1.94 -10.37 4.75
CA SER A 375 -2.52 -9.09 5.16
C SER A 375 -1.85 -8.47 6.40
N VAL A 376 -1.12 -9.28 7.18
CA VAL A 376 -0.46 -8.84 8.41
C VAL A 376 1.04 -9.10 8.45
N VAL A 377 1.57 -10.03 7.64
CA VAL A 377 3.02 -10.25 7.56
C VAL A 377 3.68 -9.12 6.76
N HIS A 378 4.34 -8.21 7.47
CA HIS A 378 5.04 -7.09 6.85
C HIS A 378 6.38 -7.52 6.26
N HIS A 379 7.14 -8.36 6.96
CA HIS A 379 8.24 -9.14 6.38
C HIS A 379 8.59 -10.32 7.29
N ALA A 380 9.28 -11.29 6.71
CA ALA A 380 9.77 -12.47 7.41
C ALA A 380 11.16 -12.83 6.92
N ILE A 381 12.10 -13.05 7.82
CA ILE A 381 13.48 -13.42 7.49
C ILE A 381 13.80 -14.76 8.14
N VAL A 382 14.37 -15.69 7.38
CA VAL A 382 14.78 -16.99 7.88
C VAL A 382 16.29 -17.07 7.93
N PHE A 383 16.82 -17.33 9.11
CA PHE A 383 18.24 -17.54 9.36
C PHE A 383 18.54 -19.02 9.67
N ILE A 384 19.71 -19.47 9.23
CA ILE A 384 20.35 -20.72 9.64
C ILE A 384 21.09 -20.43 10.93
N ARG A 385 20.73 -21.14 12.00
CA ARG A 385 21.47 -21.16 13.26
C ARG A 385 22.13 -22.54 13.43
N PRO A 386 23.44 -22.65 13.17
CA PRO A 386 24.17 -23.89 13.38
C PRO A 386 24.34 -24.20 14.87
N PRO A 387 24.74 -25.44 15.23
CA PRO A 387 25.20 -25.77 16.57
C PRO A 387 26.34 -24.84 17.03
N ASP A 388 26.39 -24.52 18.33
CA ASP A 388 27.29 -23.49 18.88
C ASP A 388 28.79 -23.82 18.68
N ASP A 389 29.15 -25.09 18.45
CA ASP A 389 30.51 -25.57 18.20
C ASP A 389 30.90 -25.61 16.71
N GLN A 390 29.99 -25.26 15.80
CA GLN A 390 30.22 -25.31 14.36
C GLN A 390 30.63 -23.94 13.79
N PRO A 391 31.73 -23.86 13.02
CA PRO A 391 32.10 -22.64 12.32
C PRO A 391 31.09 -22.34 11.21
N PHE A 392 30.40 -21.21 11.32
CA PHE A 392 29.48 -20.71 10.28
C PHE A 392 29.98 -19.40 9.70
N ARG A 393 29.96 -19.31 8.37
CA ARG A 393 30.46 -18.15 7.64
C ARG A 393 29.31 -17.22 7.28
N GLY A 394 29.44 -15.95 7.65
CA GLY A 394 28.42 -14.94 7.36
C GLY A 394 27.29 -14.92 8.40
N VAL A 395 26.15 -14.34 8.04
CA VAL A 395 25.04 -14.03 8.97
C VAL A 395 23.91 -15.07 9.00
N GLY A 396 24.10 -16.23 8.37
CA GLY A 396 23.07 -17.29 8.38
C GLY A 396 21.87 -17.04 7.48
N TRP A 397 21.84 -15.96 6.70
CA TRP A 397 20.68 -15.66 5.84
C TRP A 397 20.33 -16.81 4.89
N LEU A 398 19.14 -17.38 5.05
CA LEU A 398 18.59 -18.39 4.14
C LEU A 398 17.76 -17.73 3.05
N THR A 399 16.71 -17.02 3.47
CA THR A 399 15.74 -16.36 2.58
C THR A 399 14.92 -15.32 3.36
N ALA A 400 14.16 -14.49 2.66
CA ALA A 400 13.19 -13.60 3.26
C ALA A 400 11.95 -13.44 2.37
N TYR A 401 10.87 -12.99 2.99
CA TYR A 401 9.69 -12.44 2.34
C TYR A 401 9.60 -10.95 2.68
N VAL A 402 9.45 -10.15 1.63
CA VAL A 402 9.04 -8.74 1.70
C VAL A 402 7.94 -8.57 0.64
N PRO A 403 6.85 -7.85 0.93
CA PRO A 403 5.81 -7.52 -0.04
C PRO A 403 6.39 -7.02 -1.38
N GLY A 404 5.99 -7.67 -2.48
CA GLY A 404 6.47 -7.34 -3.83
C GLY A 404 7.83 -7.95 -4.22
N GLN A 405 8.56 -8.60 -3.31
CA GLN A 405 9.78 -9.33 -3.65
C GLN A 405 9.48 -10.72 -4.22
N ARG A 406 10.11 -11.06 -5.35
CA ARG A 406 10.09 -12.44 -5.89
C ARG A 406 11.22 -13.28 -5.29
N MET A 407 11.00 -14.59 -5.18
CA MET A 407 12.11 -15.52 -5.03
C MET A 407 12.93 -15.54 -6.31
N ILE A 408 14.24 -15.32 -6.20
CA ILE A 408 15.19 -15.52 -7.29
C ILE A 408 15.98 -16.78 -6.93
N PRO A 409 15.88 -17.87 -7.72
CA PRO A 409 16.70 -19.05 -7.48
C PRO A 409 18.18 -18.70 -7.65
N MET A 410 19.06 -19.41 -6.96
CA MET A 410 20.49 -19.24 -7.18
C MET A 410 20.86 -19.71 -8.60
N PRO A 411 21.93 -19.15 -9.21
CA PRO A 411 22.41 -19.64 -10.49
C PRO A 411 22.76 -21.13 -10.43
N PRO A 412 22.73 -21.87 -11.56
CA PRO A 412 23.15 -23.27 -11.59
C PRO A 412 24.52 -23.48 -10.92
N GLY A 413 24.66 -24.58 -10.17
CA GLY A 413 25.88 -24.92 -9.42
C GLY A 413 26.10 -24.16 -8.11
N HIS A 414 25.25 -23.17 -7.78
CA HIS A 414 25.36 -22.39 -6.55
C HIS A 414 24.39 -22.91 -5.49
N ALA A 415 24.88 -23.09 -4.27
CA ALA A 415 24.05 -23.46 -3.13
C ALA A 415 24.58 -22.92 -1.81
N ARG A 416 23.68 -22.68 -0.85
CA ARG A 416 24.01 -22.37 0.55
C ARG A 416 24.22 -23.65 1.33
N ARG A 417 25.32 -23.71 2.08
CA ARG A 417 25.61 -24.82 2.98
C ARG A 417 24.85 -24.67 4.29
N VAL A 418 24.19 -25.74 4.73
CA VAL A 418 23.49 -25.83 6.00
C VAL A 418 24.09 -26.99 6.79
N PRO A 419 24.90 -26.73 7.84
CA PRO A 419 25.51 -27.78 8.64
C PRO A 419 24.48 -28.71 9.29
N ALA A 420 24.85 -29.97 9.51
CA ALA A 420 24.07 -30.90 10.31
C ALA A 420 23.77 -30.31 11.71
N GLY A 421 22.57 -30.57 12.23
CA GLY A 421 22.09 -30.05 13.51
C GLY A 421 21.66 -28.58 13.49
N SER A 422 21.70 -27.90 12.33
CA SER A 422 21.28 -26.51 12.23
C SER A 422 19.77 -26.36 12.45
N ARG A 423 19.40 -25.29 13.17
CA ARG A 423 18.03 -24.83 13.34
C ARG A 423 17.72 -23.69 12.37
N LEU A 424 16.44 -23.48 12.12
CA LEU A 424 15.94 -22.32 11.37
C LEU A 424 15.33 -21.32 12.35
N VAL A 425 15.67 -20.04 12.17
CA VAL A 425 15.14 -18.94 12.98
C VAL A 425 14.30 -18.04 12.08
N PHE A 426 12.99 -18.02 12.31
CA PHE A 426 12.07 -17.08 11.70
C PHE A 426 12.07 -15.80 12.52
N GLN A 427 12.52 -14.70 11.93
CA GLN A 427 12.32 -13.35 12.43
C GLN A 427 11.10 -12.75 11.71
N MET A 428 10.01 -12.56 12.43
CA MET A 428 8.73 -12.09 11.90
C MET A 428 8.46 -10.66 12.33
N HIS A 429 8.03 -9.83 11.37
CA HIS A 429 7.53 -8.48 11.62
C HIS A 429 6.12 -8.35 11.04
N TYR A 430 5.19 -7.83 11.85
CA TYR A 430 3.78 -7.74 11.52
C TYR A 430 3.29 -6.29 11.50
N THR A 431 2.34 -6.01 10.63
CA THR A 431 1.56 -4.76 10.61
C THR A 431 0.10 -5.10 10.91
N THR A 432 -0.47 -4.47 11.94
CA THR A 432 -1.89 -4.66 12.30
C THR A 432 -2.81 -4.02 11.25
N ASN A 433 -3.99 -4.61 11.00
CA ASN A 433 -4.89 -4.19 9.92
C ASN A 433 -6.29 -3.77 10.38
N GLY A 434 -6.49 -3.53 11.69
CA GLY A 434 -7.77 -3.12 12.26
C GLY A 434 -8.66 -4.27 12.75
N THR A 435 -8.23 -5.52 12.62
CA THR A 435 -8.93 -6.71 13.15
C THR A 435 -7.93 -7.70 13.76
N GLU A 436 -8.35 -8.51 14.73
CA GLU A 436 -7.49 -9.59 15.24
C GLU A 436 -7.24 -10.62 14.14
N GLN A 437 -6.00 -11.05 14.01
CA GLN A 437 -5.55 -11.92 12.94
C GLN A 437 -4.70 -13.06 13.48
N GLU A 438 -4.56 -14.12 12.69
CA GLU A 438 -3.63 -15.22 12.95
C GLU A 438 -2.71 -15.42 11.74
N ASP A 439 -1.47 -15.83 12.00
CA ASP A 439 -0.49 -16.18 10.98
C ASP A 439 0.22 -17.50 11.32
N LEU A 440 0.43 -18.31 10.29
CA LEU A 440 1.27 -19.50 10.33
C LEU A 440 2.14 -19.55 9.08
N SER A 441 3.10 -18.62 9.02
CA SER A 441 4.05 -18.54 7.92
C SER A 441 4.95 -19.78 7.84
N LYS A 442 5.36 -20.12 6.61
CA LYS A 442 6.17 -21.30 6.32
C LYS A 442 7.36 -20.95 5.45
N VAL A 443 8.42 -21.75 5.54
CA VAL A 443 9.53 -21.74 4.58
C VAL A 443 9.54 -23.04 3.80
N GLY A 444 9.73 -22.93 2.49
CA GLY A 444 9.99 -24.04 1.59
C GLY A 444 11.42 -23.99 1.12
N VAL A 445 12.07 -25.14 1.08
CA VAL A 445 13.48 -25.29 0.75
C VAL A 445 13.62 -26.33 -0.36
N ILE A 446 14.44 -26.01 -1.35
CA ILE A 446 14.83 -26.92 -2.43
C ILE A 446 16.33 -27.21 -2.28
N PHE A 447 16.65 -28.49 -2.17
CA PHE A 447 18.01 -28.96 -2.03
C PHE A 447 18.70 -29.12 -3.39
N ALA A 448 20.01 -28.88 -3.41
CA ALA A 448 20.89 -29.24 -4.52
C ALA A 448 21.38 -30.68 -4.33
N ASP A 449 21.65 -31.37 -5.43
CA ASP A 449 22.52 -32.54 -5.40
C ASP A 449 23.94 -32.04 -5.04
N PRO A 450 24.57 -32.53 -3.96
CA PRO A 450 25.92 -32.10 -3.58
C PRO A 450 26.96 -32.27 -4.69
N THR A 451 26.77 -33.21 -5.61
CA THR A 451 27.68 -33.45 -6.75
C THR A 451 27.57 -32.38 -7.84
N GLU A 452 26.47 -31.63 -7.87
CA GLU A 452 26.24 -30.52 -8.80
C GLU A 452 26.70 -29.17 -8.24
N VAL A 453 27.04 -29.10 -6.94
CA VAL A 453 27.46 -27.85 -6.28
C VAL A 453 28.92 -27.55 -6.61
N THR A 454 29.14 -26.41 -7.27
CA THR A 454 30.48 -25.91 -7.63
C THR A 454 30.88 -24.67 -6.83
N GLU A 455 29.91 -23.92 -6.31
CA GLU A 455 30.12 -22.64 -5.63
C GLU A 455 29.27 -22.57 -4.34
N GLU A 456 29.90 -22.32 -3.18
CA GLU A 456 29.20 -22.04 -1.92
C GLU A 456 28.73 -20.58 -1.87
N VAL A 457 27.44 -20.38 -1.63
CA VAL A 457 26.86 -19.04 -1.45
C VAL A 457 26.87 -18.69 0.04
N ILE A 458 27.49 -17.55 0.37
CA ILE A 458 27.48 -16.97 1.71
C ILE A 458 26.90 -15.55 1.68
N THR A 459 26.23 -15.14 2.76
CA THR A 459 25.79 -13.75 2.94
C THR A 459 26.71 -13.05 3.93
N LEU A 460 27.33 -11.97 3.47
CA LEU A 460 28.16 -11.10 4.28
C LEU A 460 27.40 -9.80 4.55
N ILE A 461 27.65 -9.20 5.70
CA ILE A 461 26.99 -7.96 6.11
C ILE A 461 28.02 -6.85 6.31
N GLY A 462 27.73 -5.69 5.76
CA GLY A 462 28.37 -4.44 6.12
C GLY A 462 27.31 -3.56 6.75
N ILE A 463 27.39 -3.35 8.06
CA ILE A 463 26.37 -2.65 8.84
C ILE A 463 27.01 -1.58 9.70
N ASP A 464 26.30 -0.48 9.87
CA ASP A 464 26.50 0.51 10.91
C ASP A 464 25.15 0.64 11.63
N GLN A 465 25.14 0.40 12.95
CA GLN A 465 23.93 0.43 13.78
C GLN A 465 23.90 1.63 14.72
N GLU A 466 24.93 2.48 14.69
CA GLU A 466 25.13 3.58 15.65
C GLU A 466 24.90 4.96 15.00
N PHE A 467 24.34 5.00 13.79
CA PHE A 467 24.09 6.25 13.09
C PHE A 467 22.86 6.98 13.64
N GLU A 468 22.92 8.31 13.64
CA GLU A 468 21.79 9.20 13.93
C GLU A 468 21.55 10.11 12.73
N ILE A 469 20.33 10.09 12.18
CA ILE A 469 19.93 11.00 11.10
C ILE A 469 19.55 12.35 11.73
N PRO A 470 20.22 13.46 11.38
CA PRO A 470 19.84 14.77 11.90
C PRO A 470 18.41 15.15 11.50
N PRO A 471 17.62 15.79 12.39
CA PRO A 471 16.30 16.29 12.03
C PRO A 471 16.36 17.19 10.80
N GLN A 472 15.41 17.02 9.87
CA GLN A 472 15.28 17.80 8.63
C GLN A 472 16.45 17.67 7.64
N ALA A 473 17.37 16.71 7.83
CA ALA A 473 18.37 16.42 6.82
C ALA A 473 17.71 15.85 5.55
N GLU A 474 17.94 16.49 4.40
CA GLU A 474 17.44 16.00 3.11
C GLU A 474 18.06 14.65 2.72
N ASN A 475 19.33 14.43 3.08
CA ASN A 475 20.07 13.19 2.84
C ASN A 475 21.08 12.95 3.97
N HIS A 476 21.34 11.68 4.31
CA HIS A 476 22.35 11.30 5.30
C HIS A 476 23.11 10.04 4.83
N GLU A 477 24.44 10.11 4.80
CA GLU A 477 25.28 8.99 4.36
C GLU A 477 25.67 8.11 5.57
N VAL A 478 25.37 6.81 5.48
CA VAL A 478 25.77 5.78 6.45
C VAL A 478 26.71 4.79 5.77
N LYS A 479 27.85 4.48 6.39
CA LYS A 479 28.88 3.60 5.79
C LYS A 479 29.01 2.30 6.56
N GLY A 480 28.46 1.22 5.99
CA GLY A 480 28.78 -0.14 6.41
C GLY A 480 30.02 -0.69 5.69
N ARG A 481 30.80 -1.54 6.36
CA ARG A 481 31.92 -2.27 5.74
C ARG A 481 31.84 -3.77 6.01
N VAL A 482 31.94 -4.56 4.94
CA VAL A 482 32.17 -6.00 5.06
C VAL A 482 33.61 -6.24 5.50
N ARG A 483 33.80 -6.98 6.60
CA ARG A 483 35.12 -7.18 7.22
C ARG A 483 36.09 -8.05 6.41
N TRP A 484 35.56 -8.93 5.56
CA TRP A 484 36.35 -9.84 4.73
C TRP A 484 35.55 -10.30 3.52
N MET A 485 36.21 -10.67 2.43
CA MET A 485 35.60 -11.28 1.24
C MET A 485 36.45 -12.47 0.78
N PRO A 486 35.87 -13.57 0.28
CA PRO A 486 36.65 -14.68 -0.25
C PRO A 486 37.59 -14.21 -1.36
N LYS A 487 38.84 -14.69 -1.32
CA LYS A 487 39.79 -14.56 -2.43
C LYS A 487 39.19 -15.35 -3.60
N ASP A 488 38.83 -14.66 -4.69
CA ASP A 488 38.09 -15.18 -5.86
C ASP A 488 36.55 -15.30 -5.70
N GLY A 489 35.97 -14.73 -4.64
CA GLY A 489 34.52 -14.67 -4.48
C GLY A 489 33.83 -13.80 -5.53
N LYS A 490 32.67 -14.26 -6.03
CA LYS A 490 31.80 -13.49 -6.94
C LYS A 490 30.68 -12.81 -6.14
N LEU A 491 30.46 -11.53 -6.39
CA LEU A 491 29.30 -10.82 -5.83
C LEU A 491 28.06 -11.17 -6.68
N LEU A 492 27.15 -11.96 -6.10
CA LEU A 492 25.93 -12.39 -6.80
C LEU A 492 24.77 -11.39 -6.67
N ALA A 493 24.63 -10.78 -5.50
CA ALA A 493 23.54 -9.86 -5.18
C ALA A 493 23.94 -8.90 -4.06
N ILE A 494 23.26 -7.76 -4.00
CA ILE A 494 23.31 -6.81 -2.89
C ILE A 494 21.88 -6.63 -2.41
N ALA A 495 21.67 -6.67 -1.09
CA ALA A 495 20.40 -6.38 -0.44
C ALA A 495 20.59 -5.13 0.43
N PRO A 496 20.45 -3.91 -0.13
CA PRO A 496 20.48 -2.71 0.69
C PRO A 496 19.26 -2.72 1.61
N HIS A 497 19.48 -2.42 2.89
CA HIS A 497 18.45 -2.39 3.92
C HIS A 497 18.66 -1.15 4.78
N MET A 498 17.66 -0.28 4.84
CA MET A 498 17.63 0.87 5.75
C MET A 498 16.33 0.82 6.55
N HIS A 499 16.41 1.13 7.85
CA HIS A 499 15.27 1.27 8.72
C HIS A 499 14.83 2.73 8.82
#